data_AF-A0A644XRH2-F1
#
_entry.id   AF-A0A644XRH2-F1
#
_cell.length_a   1.000
_cell.length_b   1.000
_cell.length_c   1.000
_cell.angle_alpha   90.00
_cell.angle_beta   90.00
_cell.angle_gamma   90.00
#
_symmetry.space_group_name_H-M   'P 1'
#
loop_
_entity.id
_entity.type
_entity.pdbx_description
1 polymer ?
#
loop_
_entity_poly.entity_id
_entity_poly.type
_entity_poly.pdbx_seq_one_letter_code
_entity_poly.pdbx_strand_id
1 'polypeptide(L)'
;MRSQIAQLQRRLGTTSVYVTHDQTEAMTLGDRVAVLKKGLLQQVGSPRELYEQPVNLFVAGFIGSPSMNFLAAHVEGDRLATPLGALVVPDRVLAAARGKQDVIVGIRPEFFEDDALVDDAARPYGTTFEATPSHTEWLGNEQYGYVDYEQDPKVQALMDELARDLDQDEMPANVVVTLNSSSRIRGGRPARLWVDTRHVHVFDPASGANLTRDAAAGAELTAHAAEERVSEIAAAKG
;
A
#
# COMPACT_ATOMS: atom_id res chain seq x y z
N MET A 1 -22.23 -9.16 10.89
CA MET A 1 -23.07 -7.95 10.79
C MET A 1 -22.81 -7.18 9.49
N ARG A 2 -21.55 -6.88 9.12
CA ARG A 2 -21.20 -6.17 7.85
C ARG A 2 -21.83 -6.79 6.59
N SER A 3 -21.72 -8.10 6.42
CA SER A 3 -22.31 -8.84 5.30
C SER A 3 -23.84 -8.70 5.21
N GLN A 4 -24.53 -8.59 6.34
CA GLN A 4 -25.99 -8.42 6.38
C GLN A 4 -26.40 -7.00 5.97
N ILE A 5 -25.62 -5.98 6.37
CA ILE A 5 -25.84 -4.58 5.94
C ILE A 5 -25.60 -4.46 4.45
N ALA A 6 -24.50 -5.02 3.94
CA ALA A 6 -24.21 -5.04 2.51
C ALA A 6 -25.35 -5.74 1.75
N GLN A 7 -25.75 -6.94 2.16
CA GLN A 7 -26.81 -7.70 1.49
C GLN A 7 -28.17 -6.97 1.52
N LEU A 8 -28.52 -6.31 2.64
CA LEU A 8 -29.73 -5.51 2.75
C LEU A 8 -29.69 -4.31 1.80
N GLN A 9 -28.58 -3.57 1.76
CA GLN A 9 -28.41 -2.45 0.83
C GLN A 9 -28.53 -2.91 -0.63
N ARG A 10 -27.94 -4.07 -0.96
CA ARG A 10 -28.02 -4.68 -2.30
C ARG A 10 -29.46 -4.99 -2.70
N ARG A 11 -30.24 -5.60 -1.80
CA ARG A 11 -31.65 -5.93 -2.03
C ARG A 11 -32.52 -4.69 -2.19
N LEU A 12 -32.31 -3.68 -1.35
CA LEU A 12 -33.08 -2.44 -1.39
C LEU A 12 -32.78 -1.63 -2.67
N GLY A 13 -31.53 -1.68 -3.16
CA GLY A 13 -31.11 -0.98 -4.38
C GLY A 13 -31.20 0.54 -4.26
N THR A 14 -31.23 1.07 -3.04
CA THR A 14 -31.29 2.51 -2.74
C THR A 14 -29.89 3.10 -2.70
N THR A 15 -29.75 4.35 -3.16
CA THR A 15 -28.53 5.13 -2.95
C THR A 15 -28.31 5.36 -1.46
N SER A 16 -27.17 4.90 -0.95
CA SER A 16 -26.80 5.02 0.46
C SER A 16 -25.44 5.72 0.58
N VAL A 17 -25.32 6.60 1.56
CA VAL A 17 -24.04 7.18 1.99
C VAL A 17 -23.75 6.68 3.38
N TYR A 18 -22.59 6.06 3.55
CA TYR A 18 -22.12 5.51 4.83
C TYR A 18 -20.81 6.19 5.21
N VAL A 19 -20.71 6.65 6.46
CA VAL A 19 -19.54 7.35 6.99
C VAL A 19 -18.94 6.48 8.09
N THR A 20 -17.65 6.19 7.98
CA THR A 20 -16.92 5.33 8.92
C THR A 20 -15.48 5.80 9.07
N HIS A 21 -14.87 5.42 10.20
CA HIS A 21 -13.43 5.55 10.43
C HIS A 21 -12.71 4.19 10.26
N ASP A 22 -13.44 3.08 10.08
CA ASP A 22 -12.86 1.76 9.84
C ASP A 22 -12.66 1.56 8.33
N GLN A 23 -11.39 1.48 7.94
CA GLN A 23 -10.99 1.22 6.55
C GLN A 23 -11.58 -0.09 6.01
N THR A 24 -11.65 -1.14 6.84
CA THR A 24 -12.21 -2.44 6.44
C THR A 24 -13.69 -2.30 6.10
N GLU A 25 -14.44 -1.44 6.81
CA GLU A 25 -15.83 -1.14 6.44
C GLU A 25 -15.90 -0.41 5.10
N ALA A 26 -15.07 0.60 4.88
CA ALA A 26 -15.02 1.33 3.61
C ALA A 26 -14.69 0.40 2.43
N MET A 27 -13.72 -0.50 2.61
CA MET A 27 -13.22 -1.40 1.56
C MET A 27 -14.18 -2.54 1.22
N THR A 28 -15.02 -2.98 2.18
CA THR A 28 -15.92 -4.13 1.99
C THR A 28 -17.37 -3.75 1.68
N LEU A 29 -17.81 -2.56 2.07
CA LEU A 29 -19.19 -2.12 1.90
C LEU A 29 -19.37 -1.13 0.73
N GLY A 30 -18.35 -0.30 0.46
CA GLY A 30 -18.48 0.82 -0.48
C GLY A 30 -18.31 0.41 -1.94
N ASP A 31 -19.29 0.77 -2.78
CA ASP A 31 -19.15 0.72 -4.24
C ASP A 31 -18.07 1.72 -4.71
N ARG A 32 -18.10 2.90 -4.08
CA ARG A 32 -17.09 3.94 -4.16
C ARG A 32 -16.79 4.44 -2.76
N VAL A 33 -15.54 4.77 -2.53
CA VAL A 33 -15.04 5.31 -1.27
C VAL A 33 -14.48 6.70 -1.54
N ALA A 34 -14.94 7.67 -0.77
CA ALA A 34 -14.43 9.04 -0.78
C ALA A 34 -13.51 9.21 0.43
N VAL A 35 -12.23 9.43 0.19
CA VAL A 35 -11.23 9.65 1.24
C VAL A 35 -11.09 11.15 1.49
N LEU A 36 -11.31 11.59 2.73
CA LEU A 36 -11.19 13.00 3.12
C LEU A 36 -10.03 13.21 4.09
N LYS A 37 -9.37 14.35 3.96
CA LYS A 37 -8.32 14.84 4.86
C LYS A 37 -8.64 16.28 5.24
N LYS A 38 -8.80 16.57 6.53
CA LYS A 38 -9.10 17.94 7.04
C LYS A 38 -10.28 18.61 6.31
N GLY A 39 -11.33 17.83 6.04
CA GLY A 39 -12.52 18.29 5.32
C GLY A 39 -12.37 18.44 3.80
N LEU A 40 -11.20 18.15 3.24
CA LEU A 40 -10.94 18.18 1.79
C LEU A 40 -10.96 16.78 1.20
N LEU A 41 -11.73 16.59 0.13
CA LEU A 41 -11.72 15.35 -0.64
C LEU A 41 -10.34 15.13 -1.27
N GLN A 42 -9.74 13.98 -1.00
CA GLN A 42 -8.44 13.58 -1.55
C GLN A 42 -8.60 12.74 -2.81
N GLN A 43 -9.40 11.66 -2.71
CA GLN A 43 -9.68 10.77 -3.83
C GLN A 43 -11.06 10.16 -3.66
N VAL A 44 -11.72 9.89 -4.80
CA VAL A 44 -12.94 9.10 -4.85
C VAL A 44 -12.83 8.06 -5.95
N GLY A 45 -12.97 6.79 -5.60
CA GLY A 45 -12.83 5.66 -6.53
C GLY A 45 -13.39 4.39 -5.90
N SER A 46 -13.28 3.26 -6.60
CA SER A 46 -13.55 1.97 -5.98
C SER A 46 -12.51 1.68 -4.87
N PRO A 47 -12.82 0.81 -3.90
CA PRO A 47 -11.84 0.32 -2.94
C PRO A 47 -10.53 -0.12 -3.60
N ARG A 48 -10.63 -0.82 -4.74
CA ARG A 48 -9.50 -1.33 -5.49
C ARG A 48 -8.68 -0.23 -6.15
N GLU A 49 -9.31 0.80 -6.73
CA GLU A 49 -8.60 1.97 -7.25
C GLU A 49 -7.83 2.69 -6.14
N LEU A 50 -8.45 2.93 -4.99
CA LEU A 50 -7.78 3.59 -3.86
C LEU A 50 -6.55 2.80 -3.37
N TYR A 51 -6.63 1.47 -3.44
CA TYR A 51 -5.55 0.59 -3.03
C TYR A 51 -4.40 0.55 -4.05
N GLU A 52 -4.72 0.34 -5.33
CA GLU A 52 -3.73 0.12 -6.39
C GLU A 52 -3.21 1.43 -7.02
N GLN A 53 -4.00 2.50 -7.01
CA GLN A 53 -3.71 3.78 -7.66
C GLN A 53 -3.96 4.99 -6.73
N PRO A 54 -3.34 5.02 -5.53
CA PRO A 54 -3.50 6.14 -4.61
C PRO A 54 -2.93 7.43 -5.21
N VAL A 55 -3.66 8.54 -5.12
CA VAL A 55 -3.23 9.83 -5.71
C VAL A 55 -2.09 10.50 -4.94
N ASN A 56 -1.94 10.22 -3.65
CA ASN A 56 -0.95 10.84 -2.79
C ASN A 56 -0.56 9.96 -1.59
N LEU A 57 0.46 10.37 -0.85
CA LEU A 57 0.95 9.70 0.36
C LEU A 57 -0.15 9.45 1.40
N PHE A 58 -1.07 10.41 1.56
CA PHE A 58 -2.17 10.27 2.52
C PHE A 58 -3.09 9.11 2.15
N VAL A 59 -3.57 9.03 0.91
CA VAL A 59 -4.41 7.91 0.48
C VAL A 59 -3.64 6.59 0.54
N ALA A 60 -2.36 6.61 0.15
CA ALA A 60 -1.50 5.41 0.17
C ALA A 60 -1.28 4.86 1.59
N GLY A 61 -1.08 5.75 2.57
CA GLY A 61 -0.90 5.39 3.99
C GLY A 61 -2.22 5.09 4.71
N PHE A 62 -3.31 5.72 4.27
CA PHE A 62 -4.65 5.54 4.85
C PHE A 62 -5.37 4.30 4.33
N ILE A 63 -5.02 3.77 3.16
CA ILE A 63 -5.74 2.63 2.57
C ILE A 63 -4.87 1.38 2.61
N GLY A 64 -5.23 0.46 3.50
CA GLY A 64 -4.58 -0.83 3.69
C GLY A 64 -4.19 -1.05 5.15
N SER A 65 -4.32 -2.30 5.61
CA SER A 65 -3.88 -2.71 6.95
C SER A 65 -3.09 -4.02 6.82
N PRO A 66 -1.76 -4.01 7.08
CA PRO A 66 -0.97 -2.87 7.55
C PRO A 66 -0.83 -1.76 6.49
N SER A 67 -0.48 -0.55 6.93
CA SER A 67 -0.30 0.59 6.04
C SER A 67 0.90 0.40 5.09
N MET A 68 0.93 1.17 4.01
CA MET A 68 2.06 1.17 3.08
C MET A 68 3.35 1.61 3.78
N ASN A 69 4.45 0.90 3.51
CA ASN A 69 5.78 1.30 3.96
C ASN A 69 6.27 2.45 3.09
N PHE A 70 6.85 3.48 3.72
CA PHE A 70 7.47 4.61 3.03
C PHE A 70 8.97 4.63 3.31
N LEU A 71 9.75 4.79 2.25
CA LEU A 71 11.21 4.81 2.30
C LEU A 71 11.73 6.02 1.53
N ALA A 72 12.70 6.73 2.11
CA ALA A 72 13.48 7.71 1.36
C ALA A 72 14.25 7.00 0.24
N ALA A 73 14.30 7.59 -0.95
CA ALA A 73 15.10 7.05 -2.03
C ALA A 73 15.67 8.13 -2.95
N HIS A 74 16.78 7.81 -3.59
CA HIS A 74 17.32 8.60 -4.70
C HIS A 74 17.72 7.67 -5.86
N VAL A 75 17.79 8.24 -7.05
CA VAL A 75 18.19 7.50 -8.25
C VAL A 75 19.71 7.29 -8.24
N GLU A 76 20.14 6.04 -8.27
CA GLU A 76 21.55 5.66 -8.41
C GLU A 76 21.70 4.75 -9.63
N GLY A 77 22.13 5.35 -10.76
CA GLY A 77 22.23 4.65 -12.04
C GLY A 77 20.86 4.17 -12.54
N ASP A 78 20.66 2.85 -12.57
CA ASP A 78 19.44 2.17 -12.97
C ASP A 78 18.60 1.65 -11.78
N ARG A 79 18.93 2.07 -10.56
CA ARG A 79 18.30 1.60 -9.31
C ARG A 79 17.78 2.75 -8.46
N LEU A 80 16.93 2.42 -7.51
CA LEU A 80 16.56 3.30 -6.40
C LEU A 80 17.34 2.89 -5.15
N ALA A 81 18.24 3.75 -4.68
CA ALA A 81 18.94 3.55 -3.43
C ALA A 81 17.99 3.86 -2.27
N THR A 82 17.76 2.90 -1.38
CA THR A 82 16.86 3.00 -0.21
C THR A 82 17.58 2.51 1.05
N PRO A 83 17.03 2.74 2.26
CA PRO A 83 17.52 2.13 3.49
C PRO A 83 17.56 0.58 3.48
N LEU A 84 16.75 -0.06 2.62
CA LEU A 84 16.77 -1.52 2.42
C LEU A 84 17.84 -1.98 1.42
N GLY A 85 18.58 -1.06 0.82
CA GLY A 85 19.51 -1.30 -0.27
C GLY A 85 19.01 -0.79 -1.63
N ALA A 86 19.77 -1.10 -2.68
CA ALA A 86 19.51 -0.65 -4.04
C ALA A 86 18.46 -1.54 -4.74
N LEU A 87 17.24 -1.03 -4.86
CA LEU A 87 16.11 -1.70 -5.49
C LEU A 87 16.20 -1.61 -7.01
N VAL A 88 16.17 -2.75 -7.68
CA VAL A 88 15.93 -2.82 -9.13
C VAL A 88 14.45 -2.61 -9.36
N VAL A 89 14.08 -1.55 -10.08
CA VAL A 89 12.67 -1.21 -10.32
C VAL A 89 12.36 -1.18 -11.81
N PRO A 90 11.08 -1.35 -12.22
CA PRO A 90 10.69 -1.19 -13.62
C PRO A 90 11.02 0.20 -14.18
N ASP A 91 11.30 0.29 -15.48
CA ASP A 91 11.64 1.56 -16.15
C ASP A 91 10.64 2.69 -15.90
N ARG A 92 9.33 2.36 -15.83
CA ARG A 92 8.27 3.32 -15.53
C ARG A 92 8.47 4.01 -14.17
N VAL A 93 8.94 3.24 -13.18
CA VAL A 93 9.16 3.69 -11.80
C VAL A 93 10.42 4.55 -11.76
N LEU A 94 11.49 4.07 -12.40
CA LEU A 94 12.75 4.80 -12.50
C LEU A 94 12.56 6.15 -13.24
N ALA A 95 11.81 6.15 -14.34
CA ALA A 95 11.50 7.36 -15.10
C ALA A 95 10.73 8.41 -14.28
N ALA A 96 9.80 7.97 -13.42
CA ALA A 96 9.06 8.88 -12.53
C ALA A 96 9.96 9.53 -11.46
N ALA A 97 11.03 8.84 -11.05
CA ALA A 97 12.01 9.34 -10.08
C ALA A 97 13.12 10.21 -10.71
N ARG A 98 13.45 10.00 -11.99
CA ARG A 98 14.53 10.74 -12.69
C ARG A 98 14.32 12.26 -12.64
N GLY A 99 15.42 12.98 -12.45
CA GLY A 99 15.44 14.44 -12.38
C GLY A 99 15.02 15.02 -11.02
N LYS A 100 14.70 14.18 -10.03
CA LYS A 100 14.47 14.58 -8.65
C LYS A 100 15.70 14.25 -7.81
N GLN A 101 15.98 15.08 -6.79
CA GLN A 101 17.08 14.81 -5.85
C GLN A 101 16.70 13.64 -4.94
N ASP A 102 15.55 13.74 -4.30
CA ASP A 102 15.00 12.75 -3.39
C ASP A 102 13.55 12.43 -3.79
N VAL A 103 13.13 11.19 -3.59
CA VAL A 103 11.76 10.70 -3.74
C VAL A 103 11.38 9.82 -2.55
N ILE A 104 10.08 9.57 -2.39
CA ILE A 104 9.60 8.59 -1.41
C ILE A 104 9.10 7.37 -2.15
N VAL A 105 9.63 6.21 -1.82
CA VAL A 105 9.20 4.92 -2.32
C VAL A 105 8.15 4.37 -1.38
N GLY A 106 6.98 4.04 -1.92
CA GLY A 106 5.91 3.36 -1.22
C GLY A 106 5.80 1.90 -1.63
N ILE A 107 5.86 0.99 -0.66
CA ILE A 107 5.75 -0.46 -0.90
C ILE A 107 4.81 -1.07 0.14
N ARG A 108 3.79 -1.79 -0.33
CA ARG A 108 2.87 -2.45 0.60
C ARG A 108 3.49 -3.70 1.23
N PRO A 109 3.17 -4.02 2.50
CA PRO A 109 3.75 -5.15 3.21
C PRO A 109 3.64 -6.50 2.48
N GLU A 110 2.55 -6.73 1.75
CA GLU A 110 2.29 -7.98 1.01
C GLU A 110 3.18 -8.17 -0.23
N PHE A 111 3.94 -7.15 -0.64
CA PHE A 111 4.92 -7.28 -1.71
C PHE A 111 6.30 -7.70 -1.20
N PHE A 112 6.44 -7.95 0.09
CA PHE A 112 7.62 -8.59 0.67
C PHE A 112 7.35 -10.08 0.87
N GLU A 113 8.43 -10.87 0.88
CA GLU A 113 8.36 -12.31 1.17
C GLU A 113 9.71 -12.81 1.70
N ASP A 114 9.69 -13.98 2.33
CA ASP A 114 10.87 -14.78 2.61
C ASP A 114 11.55 -15.21 1.29
N ASP A 115 12.81 -14.83 1.05
CA ASP A 115 13.52 -15.15 -0.20
C ASP A 115 13.55 -16.66 -0.52
N ALA A 116 13.49 -17.51 0.52
CA ALA A 116 13.45 -18.95 0.37
C ALA A 116 12.10 -19.49 -0.16
N LEU A 117 11.03 -18.70 -0.07
CA LEU A 117 9.68 -19.05 -0.49
C LEU A 117 9.25 -18.39 -1.81
N VAL A 118 10.09 -17.53 -2.38
CA VAL A 118 9.81 -16.86 -3.66
C VAL A 118 9.87 -17.85 -4.82
N ASP A 119 8.78 -17.90 -5.59
CA ASP A 119 8.70 -18.64 -6.84
C ASP A 119 9.73 -18.17 -7.88
N ASP A 120 10.35 -19.11 -8.59
CA ASP A 120 11.37 -18.79 -9.60
C ASP A 120 10.85 -17.86 -10.72
N ALA A 121 9.55 -17.94 -11.04
CA ALA A 121 8.91 -17.06 -12.01
C ALA A 121 8.79 -15.60 -11.53
N ALA A 122 8.75 -15.37 -10.22
CA ALA A 122 8.65 -14.04 -9.62
C ALA A 122 10.04 -13.40 -9.43
N ARG A 123 11.09 -14.21 -9.21
CA ARG A 123 12.46 -13.73 -8.92
C ARG A 123 12.97 -12.58 -9.81
N PRO A 124 12.76 -12.59 -11.15
CA PRO A 124 13.26 -11.52 -12.01
C PRO A 124 12.63 -10.13 -11.77
N TYR A 125 11.50 -10.08 -11.06
CA TYR A 125 10.71 -8.87 -10.87
C TYR A 125 10.93 -8.18 -9.51
N GLY A 126 11.85 -8.71 -8.69
CA GLY A 126 12.11 -8.18 -7.37
C GLY A 126 13.57 -8.12 -7.02
N THR A 127 13.84 -7.62 -5.82
CA THR A 127 15.19 -7.50 -5.28
C THR A 127 15.27 -8.24 -3.95
N THR A 128 16.31 -9.06 -3.78
CA THR A 128 16.63 -9.66 -2.48
C THR A 128 17.56 -8.75 -1.70
N PHE A 129 17.29 -8.60 -0.40
CA PHE A 129 18.13 -7.86 0.54
C PHE A 129 18.27 -8.64 1.85
N GLU A 130 19.34 -8.33 2.60
CA GLU A 130 19.54 -8.88 3.94
C GLU A 130 19.07 -7.87 4.97
N ALA A 131 18.29 -8.35 5.94
CA ALA A 131 17.82 -7.54 7.06
C ALA A 131 17.67 -8.41 8.31
N THR A 132 17.67 -7.78 9.47
CA THR A 132 17.36 -8.45 10.74
C THR A 132 16.04 -7.89 11.25
N PRO A 133 14.92 -8.62 11.09
CA PRO A 133 13.66 -8.18 11.69
C PRO A 133 13.84 -8.03 13.20
N SER A 134 13.39 -6.93 13.79
CA SER A 134 13.45 -6.68 15.23
C SER A 134 12.54 -7.65 15.98
N HIS A 135 11.30 -7.78 15.52
CA HIS A 135 10.37 -8.81 15.95
C HIS A 135 9.50 -9.34 14.82
N THR A 136 8.77 -10.41 15.11
CA THR A 136 7.81 -11.02 14.20
C THR A 136 6.52 -11.34 14.93
N GLU A 137 5.38 -11.04 14.30
CA GLU A 137 4.04 -11.29 14.83
C GLU A 137 3.36 -12.36 13.97
N TRP A 138 2.89 -13.44 14.59
CA TRP A 138 2.21 -14.52 13.89
C TRP A 138 0.69 -14.37 14.04
N LEU A 139 0.00 -14.24 12.91
CA LEU A 139 -1.45 -13.95 12.87
C LEU A 139 -2.31 -15.17 12.51
N GLY A 140 -1.68 -16.32 12.26
CA GLY A 140 -2.37 -17.54 11.85
C GLY A 140 -2.09 -17.89 10.39
N ASN A 141 -2.71 -17.16 9.47
CA ASN A 141 -2.57 -17.35 8.02
C ASN A 141 -1.31 -16.71 7.44
N GLU A 142 -0.76 -15.71 8.13
CA GLU A 142 0.43 -14.96 7.75
C GLU A 142 1.23 -14.53 8.98
N GLN A 143 2.42 -13.97 8.74
CA GLN A 143 3.31 -13.45 9.76
C GLN A 143 3.79 -12.06 9.35
N TYR A 144 3.78 -11.09 10.26
CA TYR A 144 4.44 -9.80 10.04
C TYR A 144 5.86 -9.82 10.59
N GLY A 145 6.80 -9.26 9.84
CA GLY A 145 8.15 -8.93 10.29
C GLY A 145 8.33 -7.43 10.30
N TYR A 146 9.09 -6.93 11.27
CA TYR A 146 9.34 -5.49 11.41
C TYR A 146 10.83 -5.27 11.25
N VAL A 147 11.24 -4.49 10.25
CA VAL A 147 12.64 -4.21 9.94
C VAL A 147 12.91 -2.74 10.21
N ASP A 148 13.61 -2.45 11.30
CA ASP A 148 13.98 -1.09 11.66
C ASP A 148 15.05 -0.56 10.70
N TYR A 149 14.99 0.72 10.38
CA TYR A 149 15.99 1.38 9.53
C TYR A 149 16.25 2.81 10.00
N GLU A 150 17.39 3.37 9.59
CA GLU A 150 17.69 4.77 9.86
C GLU A 150 16.92 5.67 8.88
N GLN A 151 16.00 6.48 9.39
CA GLN A 151 15.27 7.45 8.58
C GLN A 151 16.10 8.70 8.30
N ASP A 152 15.99 9.20 7.06
CA ASP A 152 16.47 10.54 6.73
C ASP A 152 15.66 11.59 7.52
N PRO A 153 16.31 12.53 8.24
CA PRO A 153 15.61 13.55 9.03
C PRO A 153 14.57 14.37 8.25
N LYS A 154 14.76 14.58 6.95
CA LYS A 154 13.78 15.27 6.10
C LYS A 154 12.52 14.43 5.88
N VAL A 155 12.68 13.12 5.75
CA VAL A 155 11.56 12.19 5.58
C VAL A 155 10.85 11.97 6.91
N GLN A 156 11.56 11.96 8.03
CA GLN A 156 10.97 11.88 9.37
C GLN A 156 9.92 12.98 9.59
N ALA A 157 10.23 14.24 9.30
CA ALA A 157 9.28 15.34 9.49
C ALA A 157 7.98 15.17 8.65
N LEU A 158 8.11 14.61 7.45
CA LEU A 158 6.97 14.30 6.59
C LEU A 158 6.18 13.10 7.11
N MET A 159 6.86 12.07 7.61
CA MET A 159 6.21 10.91 8.23
C MET A 159 5.47 11.32 9.51
N ASP A 160 6.01 12.24 10.31
CA ASP A 160 5.36 12.80 11.49
C ASP A 160 4.11 13.63 11.14
N GLU A 161 4.13 14.35 10.00
CA GLU A 161 2.93 15.01 9.48
C GLU A 161 1.90 14.00 9.00
N LEU A 162 2.33 12.98 8.26
CA LEU A 162 1.46 11.92 7.77
C LEU A 162 0.81 11.14 8.92
N ALA A 163 1.58 10.78 9.96
CA ALA A 163 1.08 10.10 11.16
C ALA A 163 -0.05 10.89 11.82
N ARG A 164 0.16 12.20 12.01
CA ARG A 164 -0.86 13.11 12.55
C ARG A 164 -2.11 13.18 11.67
N ASP A 165 -1.95 13.17 10.36
CA ASP A 165 -3.09 13.19 9.44
C ASP A 165 -3.86 11.86 9.43
N LEU A 166 -3.18 10.75 9.69
CA LEU A 166 -3.76 9.40 9.80
C LEU A 166 -4.35 9.09 11.18
N ASP A 167 -4.35 10.05 12.11
CA ASP A 167 -4.70 9.87 13.52
C ASP A 167 -3.90 8.72 14.20
N GLN A 168 -2.61 8.60 13.84
CA GLN A 168 -1.65 7.66 14.43
C GLN A 168 -0.72 8.39 15.41
N ASP A 169 -0.36 7.72 16.51
CA ASP A 169 0.56 8.27 17.52
C ASP A 169 1.96 8.53 16.94
N GLU A 170 2.47 7.57 16.16
CA GLU A 170 3.78 7.64 15.50
C GLU A 170 3.78 6.72 14.28
N MET A 171 4.53 7.09 13.24
CA MET A 171 4.95 6.17 12.19
C MET A 171 6.40 5.78 12.44
N PRO A 172 6.66 4.65 13.11
CA PRO A 172 8.02 4.24 13.43
C PRO A 172 8.85 4.07 12.15
N ALA A 173 10.16 4.32 12.27
CA ALA A 173 11.14 4.10 11.22
C ALA A 173 11.41 2.60 11.00
N ASN A 174 10.36 1.86 10.64
CA ASN A 174 10.43 0.45 10.31
C ASN A 174 9.65 0.14 9.03
N VAL A 175 10.03 -0.97 8.41
CA VAL A 175 9.32 -1.59 7.31
C VAL A 175 8.60 -2.81 7.86
N VAL A 176 7.28 -2.82 7.69
CA VAL A 176 6.45 -3.99 7.94
C VAL A 176 6.47 -4.86 6.69
N VAL A 177 6.90 -6.10 6.84
CA VAL A 177 6.88 -7.10 5.78
C VAL A 177 5.86 -8.17 6.12
N THR A 178 5.01 -8.51 5.17
CA THR A 178 4.17 -9.70 5.28
C THR A 178 4.97 -10.90 4.83
N LEU A 179 4.90 -11.99 5.58
CA LEU A 179 5.59 -13.24 5.32
C LEU A 179 4.55 -14.37 5.28
N ASN A 180 4.75 -15.33 4.39
CA ASN A 180 3.94 -16.53 4.38
C ASN A 180 3.94 -17.22 5.75
N SER A 181 2.82 -17.82 6.18
CA SER A 181 2.74 -18.56 7.44
C SER A 181 3.72 -19.74 7.53
N SER A 182 4.22 -20.24 6.41
CA SER A 182 5.26 -21.26 6.36
C SER A 182 6.68 -20.72 6.56
N SER A 183 6.89 -19.39 6.52
CA SER A 183 8.19 -18.78 6.79
C SER A 183 8.73 -19.17 8.16
N ARG A 184 10.05 -19.33 8.22
CA ARG A 184 10.79 -19.65 9.45
C ARG A 184 11.63 -18.48 9.94
N ILE A 185 11.49 -17.30 9.32
CA ILE A 185 12.12 -16.07 9.78
C ILE A 185 11.64 -15.74 11.19
N ARG A 186 12.57 -15.30 12.04
CA ARG A 186 12.33 -14.93 13.43
C ARG A 186 13.02 -13.61 13.74
N GLY A 187 12.40 -12.82 14.62
CA GLY A 187 12.99 -11.59 15.14
C GLY A 187 14.37 -11.81 15.77
N GLY A 188 15.24 -10.81 15.65
CA GLY A 188 16.60 -10.79 16.17
C GLY A 188 17.60 -11.67 15.41
N ARG A 189 17.22 -12.23 14.25
CA ARG A 189 18.10 -13.05 13.41
C ARG A 189 18.21 -12.47 12.00
N PRO A 190 19.41 -12.47 11.38
CA PRO A 190 19.55 -12.11 9.98
C PRO A 190 18.68 -13.02 9.10
N ALA A 191 18.02 -12.40 8.12
CA ALA A 191 17.16 -13.06 7.15
C ALA A 191 17.36 -12.43 5.77
N ARG A 192 17.11 -13.24 4.72
CA ARG A 192 17.03 -12.76 3.34
C ARG A 192 15.57 -12.54 3.00
N LEU A 193 15.23 -11.29 2.72
CA LEU A 193 13.89 -10.87 2.31
C LEU A 193 13.93 -10.51 0.84
N TRP A 194 12.82 -10.76 0.16
CA TRP A 194 12.64 -10.38 -1.23
C TRP A 194 11.48 -9.40 -1.33
N VAL A 195 11.61 -8.41 -2.21
CA VAL A 195 10.56 -7.43 -2.47
C VAL A 195 10.19 -7.41 -3.95
N ASP A 196 8.91 -7.55 -4.26
CA ASP A 196 8.34 -7.37 -5.59
C ASP A 196 8.31 -5.88 -5.94
N THR A 197 9.03 -5.49 -6.99
CA THR A 197 9.15 -4.08 -7.37
C THR A 197 8.14 -3.65 -8.43
N ARG A 198 7.30 -4.56 -8.94
CA ARG A 198 6.28 -4.26 -9.95
C ARG A 198 5.21 -3.31 -9.45
N HIS A 199 4.96 -3.32 -8.14
CA HIS A 199 3.90 -2.55 -7.48
C HIS A 199 4.44 -1.41 -6.63
N VAL A 200 5.72 -1.04 -6.81
CA VAL A 200 6.32 0.11 -6.14
C VAL A 200 5.65 1.40 -6.63
N HIS A 201 5.36 2.28 -5.68
CA HIS A 201 4.97 3.65 -5.95
C HIS A 201 6.11 4.63 -5.66
N VAL A 202 6.19 5.71 -6.42
CA VAL A 202 7.11 6.83 -6.15
C VAL A 202 6.28 8.08 -5.90
N PHE A 203 6.58 8.78 -4.83
CA PHE A 203 5.93 10.02 -4.43
C PHE A 203 6.92 11.17 -4.39
N ASP A 204 6.42 12.35 -4.72
CA ASP A 204 7.15 13.61 -4.54
C ASP A 204 7.12 14.01 -3.05
N PRO A 205 8.27 14.18 -2.38
CA PRO A 205 8.32 14.56 -0.96
C PRO A 205 7.77 15.96 -0.69
N ALA A 206 7.77 16.87 -1.68
CA ALA A 206 7.29 18.24 -1.49
C ALA A 206 5.76 18.34 -1.56
N SER A 207 5.14 17.67 -2.55
CA SER A 207 3.70 17.73 -2.77
C SER A 207 2.93 16.54 -2.21
N GLY A 208 3.61 15.44 -1.91
CA GLY A 208 3.02 14.14 -1.57
C GLY A 208 2.35 13.43 -2.75
N ALA A 209 2.43 13.96 -3.97
CA ALA A 209 1.76 13.40 -5.15
C ALA A 209 2.39 12.08 -5.58
N ASN A 210 1.56 11.10 -6.00
CA ASN A 210 2.04 9.84 -6.58
C ASN A 210 2.45 10.06 -8.04
N LEU A 211 3.75 9.93 -8.30
CA LEU A 211 4.37 10.15 -9.60
C LEU A 211 4.26 8.93 -10.53
N THR A 212 3.91 7.77 -9.96
CA THR A 212 3.76 6.49 -10.68
C THR A 212 2.31 6.08 -10.90
N ARG A 213 1.36 6.95 -10.51
CA ARG A 213 -0.07 6.68 -10.67
C ARG A 213 -0.44 6.60 -12.14
N ASP A 214 -1.17 5.55 -12.49
CA ASP A 214 -1.89 5.44 -13.75
C ASP A 214 -3.37 5.77 -13.52
N ALA A 215 -3.76 6.98 -13.93
CA ALA A 215 -5.12 7.46 -13.76
C ALA A 215 -6.15 6.69 -14.61
N ALA A 216 -5.73 6.19 -15.79
CA ALA A 216 -6.61 5.48 -16.69
C ALA A 216 -6.89 4.07 -16.15
N ALA A 217 -5.82 3.35 -15.75
CA ALA A 217 -5.96 2.04 -15.10
C ALA A 217 -6.82 2.14 -13.82
N GLY A 218 -6.63 3.19 -13.02
CA GLY A 218 -7.48 3.45 -11.84
C GLY A 218 -8.97 3.64 -12.19
N ALA A 219 -9.25 4.42 -13.24
CA ALA A 219 -10.62 4.63 -13.70
C ALA A 219 -11.28 3.35 -14.23
N GLU A 220 -10.52 2.48 -14.91
CA GLU A 220 -10.98 1.17 -15.37
C GLU A 220 -11.35 0.25 -14.19
N LEU A 221 -10.56 0.22 -13.11
CA LEU A 221 -10.89 -0.51 -11.88
C LEU A 221 -12.23 -0.03 -11.28
N THR A 222 -12.47 1.27 -11.30
CA THR A 222 -13.74 1.85 -10.83
C THR A 222 -14.91 1.51 -11.76
N ALA A 223 -14.70 1.50 -13.07
CA ALA A 223 -15.72 1.11 -14.04
C ALA A 223 -16.12 -0.36 -13.88
N HIS A 224 -15.15 -1.28 -13.80
CA HIS A 224 -15.42 -2.71 -13.58
C HIS A 224 -16.17 -2.96 -12.27
N ALA A 225 -15.77 -2.31 -11.17
CA ALA A 225 -16.47 -2.44 -9.89
C ALA A 225 -17.93 -1.98 -9.99
N ALA A 226 -18.21 -0.92 -10.75
CA ALA A 226 -19.57 -0.45 -10.98
C ALA A 226 -20.41 -1.44 -11.83
N GLU A 227 -19.81 -2.06 -12.85
CA GLU A 227 -20.47 -3.07 -13.68
C GLU A 227 -20.80 -4.34 -12.90
N GLU A 228 -19.84 -4.87 -12.14
CA GLU A 228 -20.05 -6.00 -11.22
C GLU A 228 -21.19 -5.70 -10.25
N ARG A 229 -21.22 -4.49 -9.70
CA ARG A 229 -22.25 -4.07 -8.77
C ARG A 229 -23.64 -4.07 -9.38
N VAL A 230 -23.80 -3.56 -10.61
CA VAL A 230 -25.08 -3.60 -11.33
C VAL A 230 -25.56 -5.04 -11.52
N SER A 231 -24.65 -5.95 -11.88
CA SER A 231 -24.93 -7.37 -12.01
C SER A 231 -25.40 -8.01 -10.69
N GLU A 232 -24.73 -7.70 -9.57
CA GLU A 232 -25.11 -8.19 -8.25
C GLU A 232 -26.50 -7.69 -7.79
N ILE A 233 -26.85 -6.43 -8.07
CA ILE A 233 -28.20 -5.89 -7.74
C ILE A 233 -29.26 -6.63 -8.56
N ALA A 234 -29.01 -6.85 -9.84
CA ALA A 234 -29.94 -7.56 -10.71
C ALA A 234 -30.16 -9.00 -10.22
N ALA A 235 -29.09 -9.71 -9.85
CA ALA A 235 -29.16 -11.06 -9.30
C ALA A 235 -29.85 -11.12 -7.93
N ALA A 236 -29.72 -10.10 -7.09
CA ALA A 236 -30.35 -10.07 -5.76
C ALA A 236 -31.86 -9.75 -5.78
N LYS A 237 -32.38 -9.24 -6.90
CA LYS A 237 -33.80 -8.92 -7.11
C LYS A 237 -34.59 -10.03 -7.80
N GLY A 238 -33.91 -10.96 -8.47
CA GLY A 238 -34.49 -12.18 -9.06
C GLY A 238 -34.60 -13.32 -8.05
#